data_AF-A0A1G2MIC9-F1
#
_entry.id   AF-A0A1G2MIC9-F1
#
_cell.length_a   1.000
_cell.length_b   1.000
_cell.length_c   1.000
_cell.angle_alpha   90.00
_cell.angle_beta   90.00
_cell.angle_gamma   90.00
#
_symmetry.space_group_name_H-M   'P 1'
#
loop_
_entity.id
_entity.type
_entity.pdbx_description
1 polymer ?
#
loop_
_entity_poly.entity_id
_entity_poly.type
_entity_poly.pdbx_seq_one_letter_code
_entity_poly.pdbx_strand_id
1 'polypeptide(L)'
;MRAKEAYQAWHSSIANLKRVDRYTIGAKVDDIFLSLLELIFRGCFAYDKFEKLSLVSQAIAKADLLKFFLQLSWEHKVIDHKSYGALILLLDEVGRMLGGWKKNLGDKTPTNK
;
A
#
# COMPACT_ATOMS: atom_id res chain seq x y z
N MET A 1 -8.40 -2.04 -9.40
CA MET A 1 -8.30 -1.96 -7.92
C MET A 1 -7.16 -1.02 -7.65
N ARG A 2 -7.38 0.05 -6.90
CA ARG A 2 -6.41 1.15 -6.75
C ARG A 2 -5.01 0.70 -6.33
N ALA A 3 -4.88 -0.31 -5.48
CA ALA A 3 -3.56 -0.84 -5.11
C ALA A 3 -2.82 -1.49 -6.28
N LYS A 4 -3.53 -2.14 -7.23
CA LYS A 4 -2.92 -2.69 -8.44
C LYS A 4 -2.47 -1.58 -9.39
N GLU A 5 -3.25 -0.52 -9.52
CA GLU A 5 -2.89 0.66 -10.33
C GLU A 5 -1.63 1.35 -9.74
N ALA A 6 -1.57 1.50 -8.41
CA ALA A 6 -0.39 2.01 -7.71
C ALA A 6 0.85 1.15 -7.98
N TYR A 7 0.71 -0.18 -7.94
CA TYR A 7 1.79 -1.10 -8.25
C TYR A 7 2.26 -1.00 -9.71
N GLN A 8 1.33 -0.91 -10.66
CA GLN A 8 1.67 -0.74 -12.08
C GLN A 8 2.43 0.56 -12.35
N ALA A 9 2.03 1.65 -11.70
CA ALA A 9 2.74 2.92 -11.76
C ALA A 9 4.16 2.77 -11.19
N TRP A 10 4.32 2.12 -10.03
CA TRP A 10 5.63 1.88 -9.43
C TRP A 10 6.53 1.02 -10.32
N HIS A 11 6.01 -0.11 -10.80
CA HIS A 11 6.75 -1.05 -11.64
C HIS A 11 7.28 -0.39 -12.92
N SER A 12 6.47 0.50 -13.51
CA SER A 12 6.89 1.29 -14.68
C SER A 12 8.05 2.24 -14.35
N SER A 13 8.12 2.78 -13.13
CA SER A 13 9.22 3.61 -12.67
C SER A 13 10.51 2.82 -12.41
N ILE A 14 10.43 1.54 -12.03
CA ILE A 14 11.61 0.68 -11.76
C ILE A 14 12.55 0.60 -12.96
N ALA A 15 12.01 0.55 -14.18
CA ALA A 15 12.80 0.44 -15.41
C ALA A 15 13.81 1.59 -15.57
N ASN A 16 13.48 2.77 -15.05
CA ASN A 16 14.29 3.99 -15.17
C ASN A 16 15.26 4.20 -13.99
N LEU A 17 15.20 3.35 -12.95
CA LEU A 17 16.09 3.46 -11.79
C LEU A 17 17.52 3.05 -12.14
N LYS A 18 18.49 3.75 -11.53
CA LYS A 18 19.89 3.33 -11.54
C LYS A 18 20.01 1.93 -10.94
N ARG A 19 21.03 1.18 -11.37
CA ARG A 19 21.25 -0.21 -10.93
C ARG A 19 21.29 -0.34 -9.40
N VAL A 20 22.02 0.54 -8.72
CA VAL A 20 22.17 0.50 -7.24
C VAL A 20 20.83 0.72 -6.55
N ASP A 21 20.07 1.74 -6.96
CA ASP A 21 18.78 2.07 -6.34
C ASP A 21 17.75 0.95 -6.59
N ARG A 22 17.79 0.32 -7.77
CA ARG A 22 16.92 -0.79 -8.14
C ARG A 22 17.07 -1.99 -7.19
N TYR A 23 18.29 -2.37 -6.85
CA TYR A 23 18.57 -3.52 -5.97
C TYR A 23 18.52 -3.19 -4.48
N THR A 24 18.37 -1.91 -4.11
CA THR A 24 18.29 -1.47 -2.71
C THR A 24 16.88 -1.00 -2.39
N ILE A 25 16.61 0.32 -2.42
CA ILE A 25 15.31 0.89 -2.07
C ILE A 25 14.21 0.45 -3.04
N GLY A 26 14.54 0.27 -4.32
CA GLY A 26 13.61 -0.19 -5.34
C GLY A 26 13.05 -1.58 -5.02
N ALA A 27 13.92 -2.55 -4.76
CA ALA A 27 13.54 -3.89 -4.35
C ALA A 27 12.74 -3.87 -3.04
N LYS A 28 13.09 -2.99 -2.08
CA LYS A 28 12.35 -2.89 -0.83
C LYS A 28 10.94 -2.35 -1.02
N VAL A 29 10.76 -1.32 -1.84
CA VAL A 29 9.43 -0.77 -2.15
C VAL A 29 8.58 -1.79 -2.91
N ASP A 30 9.16 -2.52 -3.86
CA ASP A 30 8.47 -3.58 -4.61
C ASP A 30 7.93 -4.69 -3.68
N ASP A 31 8.77 -5.19 -2.76
CA ASP A 31 8.39 -6.16 -1.73
C ASP A 31 7.21 -5.69 -0.86
N ILE A 32 7.23 -4.43 -0.44
CA ILE A 32 6.15 -3.87 0.38
C ILE A 32 4.85 -3.73 -0.45
N PHE A 33 4.94 -3.37 -1.73
CA PHE A 33 3.79 -3.34 -2.64
C PHE A 33 3.16 -4.72 -2.82
N LEU A 34 3.98 -5.74 -3.06
CA LEU A 34 3.50 -7.12 -3.20
C LEU A 34 2.86 -7.62 -1.90
N SER A 35 3.49 -7.33 -0.75
CA SER A 35 2.93 -7.62 0.58
C SER A 35 1.57 -6.94 0.79
N LEU A 36 1.43 -5.68 0.39
CA LEU A 36 0.16 -4.96 0.48
C LEU A 36 -0.94 -5.64 -0.35
N LEU A 37 -0.62 -6.01 -1.59
CA LEU A 37 -1.56 -6.70 -2.47
C LEU A 37 -1.97 -8.06 -1.90
N GLU A 38 -1.02 -8.82 -1.35
CA GLU A 38 -1.28 -10.11 -0.70
C GLU A 38 -2.22 -9.96 0.50
N LEU A 39 -1.95 -9.00 1.39
CA LEU A 39 -2.79 -8.75 2.57
C LEU A 39 -4.22 -8.39 2.19
N ILE A 40 -4.39 -7.55 1.17
CA ILE A 40 -5.72 -7.18 0.69
C ILE A 40 -6.42 -8.39 0.08
N PHE A 41 -5.72 -9.16 -0.75
CA PHE A 41 -6.26 -10.38 -1.35
C PHE A 41 -6.73 -11.35 -0.25
N ARG A 42 -5.89 -11.63 0.74
CA ARG A 42 -6.23 -12.48 1.89
C ARG A 42 -7.42 -11.95 2.67
N GLY A 43 -7.47 -10.63 2.92
CA GLY A 43 -8.59 -10.00 3.61
C GLY A 43 -9.93 -10.15 2.88
N CYS A 44 -9.92 -10.21 1.54
CA CYS A 44 -11.14 -10.42 0.75
C CYS A 44 -11.76 -11.79 1.02
N PHE A 45 -10.91 -12.83 1.16
CA PHE A 45 -11.34 -14.22 1.33
C PHE A 45 -11.33 -14.72 2.78
N ALA A 46 -10.84 -13.91 3.74
CA ALA A 46 -10.92 -14.22 5.16
C ALA A 46 -12.39 -14.31 5.62
N TYR A 47 -12.73 -15.43 6.26
CA TYR A 47 -14.05 -15.71 6.80
C TYR A 47 -14.22 -15.15 8.22
N ASP A 48 -13.19 -15.28 9.05
CA ASP A 48 -13.23 -14.79 10.43
C ASP A 48 -13.10 -13.27 10.49
N LYS A 49 -13.92 -12.64 11.33
CA LYS A 49 -13.98 -11.18 11.47
C LYS A 49 -12.69 -10.62 12.07
N PHE A 50 -12.10 -11.29 13.06
CA PHE A 50 -10.87 -10.82 13.72
C PHE A 50 -9.66 -10.98 12.81
N GLU A 51 -9.56 -12.09 12.10
CA GLU A 51 -8.55 -12.31 11.06
C GLU A 51 -8.64 -11.23 9.99
N LYS A 52 -9.86 -10.97 9.48
CA LYS A 52 -10.10 -9.94 8.46
C LYS A 52 -9.71 -8.55 8.95
N LEU A 53 -10.06 -8.20 10.19
CA LEU A 53 -9.69 -6.93 10.80
C LEU A 53 -8.16 -6.79 10.97
N SER A 54 -7.49 -7.89 11.34
CA SER A 54 -6.04 -7.95 11.46
C SER A 54 -5.36 -7.75 10.10
N LEU A 55 -5.80 -8.48 9.07
CA LEU A 55 -5.26 -8.38 7.70
C LEU A 55 -5.44 -6.96 7.13
N VAL A 56 -6.63 -6.38 7.29
CA VAL A 56 -6.90 -4.99 6.85
C VAL A 56 -6.03 -3.98 7.62
N SER A 57 -5.85 -4.18 8.93
CA SER A 57 -4.98 -3.30 9.72
C SER A 57 -3.52 -3.39 9.30
N GLN A 58 -3.03 -4.60 8.99
CA GLN A 58 -1.69 -4.80 8.42
C GLN A 58 -1.56 -4.16 7.03
N ALA A 59 -2.59 -4.26 6.19
CA ALA A 59 -2.59 -3.61 4.88
C ALA A 59 -2.49 -2.08 4.99
N ILE A 60 -3.19 -1.47 5.95
CA ILE A 60 -3.08 -0.02 6.23
C ILE A 60 -1.64 0.34 6.60
N ALA A 61 -1.05 -0.40 7.55
CA ALA A 61 0.33 -0.16 7.97
C ALA A 61 1.33 -0.31 6.80
N LYS A 62 1.13 -1.26 5.89
CA LYS A 62 1.95 -1.42 4.69
C LYS A 62 1.77 -0.25 3.70
N ALA A 63 0.55 0.25 3.53
CA ALA A 63 0.29 1.41 2.69
C ALA A 63 0.99 2.68 3.23
N ASP A 64 0.97 2.89 4.55
CA ASP A 64 1.68 4.01 5.18
C ASP A 64 3.21 3.85 5.07
N LEU A 65 3.69 2.62 5.24
CA LEU A 65 5.11 2.30 5.05
C LEU A 65 5.57 2.54 3.61
N LEU A 66 4.73 2.25 2.60
CA LEU A 66 5.03 2.59 1.20
C LEU A 66 5.19 4.09 1.01
N LYS A 67 4.28 4.91 1.55
CA LYS A 67 4.38 6.38 1.44
C LYS A 67 5.71 6.88 2.02
N PHE A 68 6.11 6.36 3.17
CA PHE A 68 7.39 6.68 3.80
C PHE A 68 8.60 6.35 2.89
N PHE A 69 8.67 5.12 2.35
CA PHE A 69 9.80 4.75 1.48
C PHE A 69 9.79 5.49 0.12
N LEU A 70 8.61 5.81 -0.40
CA LEU A 70 8.48 6.63 -1.61
C LEU A 70 8.93 8.07 -1.35
N GLN A 71 8.63 8.62 -0.17
CA GLN A 71 9.13 9.93 0.24
C GLN A 71 10.66 9.93 0.31
N LEU A 72 11.27 8.93 0.97
CA LEU A 72 12.74 8.78 1.00
C LEU A 72 13.32 8.65 -0.41
N SER A 73 12.69 7.86 -1.27
CA SER A 73 13.11 7.69 -2.67
C SER A 73 13.10 9.02 -3.42
N TRP A 74 12.09 9.86 -3.18
CA TRP A 74 11.99 11.18 -3.80
C TRP A 74 13.02 12.16 -3.22
N GLU A 75 13.21 12.20 -1.90
CA GLU A 75 14.22 13.04 -1.22
C GLU A 75 15.64 12.76 -1.72
N HIS A 76 15.95 11.48 -1.96
CA HIS A 76 17.23 11.05 -2.52
C HIS A 76 17.30 11.09 -4.05
N LYS A 77 16.27 11.64 -4.73
CA LYS A 77 16.18 11.77 -6.20
C LYS A 77 16.28 10.42 -6.93
N VAL A 78 15.85 9.34 -6.29
CA VAL A 78 15.69 8.02 -6.90
C VAL A 78 14.50 8.03 -7.85
N ILE A 79 13.41 8.71 -7.47
CA ILE A 79 12.25 8.96 -8.32
C ILE A 79 12.03 10.46 -8.50
N ASP A 80 11.46 10.85 -9.64
CA ASP A 80 11.11 12.24 -9.92
C ASP A 80 9.83 12.67 -9.18
N HIS A 81 9.61 13.99 -9.09
CA HIS A 81 8.48 14.57 -8.37
C HIS A 81 7.11 14.19 -8.97
N LYS A 82 7.01 14.02 -10.29
CA LYS A 82 5.77 13.65 -10.97
C LYS A 82 5.41 12.19 -10.67
N SER A 83 6.39 11.29 -10.73
CA SER A 83 6.26 9.88 -10.36
C SER A 83 5.87 9.74 -8.89
N TYR A 84 6.55 10.47 -8.00
CA TYR A 84 6.21 10.50 -6.58
C TYR A 84 4.77 10.98 -6.33
N GLY A 85 4.38 12.12 -6.90
CA GLY A 85 3.04 12.67 -6.71
C GLY A 85 1.93 11.73 -7.20
N ALA A 86 2.12 11.11 -8.36
CA ALA A 86 1.17 10.13 -8.89
C ALA A 86 0.99 8.92 -7.95
N LEU A 87 2.10 8.39 -7.41
CA LEU A 87 2.07 7.26 -6.49
C LEU A 87 1.40 7.59 -5.16
N ILE A 88 1.69 8.76 -4.58
CA ILE A 88 1.07 9.20 -3.32
C ILE A 88 -0.44 9.35 -3.46
N LEU A 89 -0.93 9.96 -4.55
CA LEU A 89 -2.37 10.10 -4.79
C LEU A 89 -3.08 8.74 -4.87
N LEU A 90 -2.46 7.76 -5.56
CA LEU A 90 -3.00 6.40 -5.63
C LEU A 90 -2.98 5.72 -4.26
N LEU A 91 -1.92 5.90 -3.47
CA LEU A 91 -1.84 5.33 -2.11
C LEU A 91 -2.78 5.99 -1.11
N ASP A 92 -3.12 7.27 -1.28
CA ASP A 92 -4.15 7.95 -0.49
C ASP A 92 -5.54 7.39 -0.77
N GLU A 93 -5.85 7.09 -2.03
CA GLU A 93 -7.07 6.36 -2.41
C GLU A 93 -7.11 4.96 -1.78
N VAL A 94 -6.00 4.22 -1.85
CA VAL A 94 -5.89 2.91 -1.19
C VAL A 94 -6.12 3.03 0.31
N GLY A 95 -5.50 4.00 0.97
CA GLY A 95 -5.70 4.25 2.41
C GLY A 95 -7.16 4.54 2.77
N ARG A 96 -7.85 5.36 1.98
CA ARG A 96 -9.29 5.64 2.16
C ARG A 96 -10.14 4.37 2.02
N MET A 97 -9.86 3.54 1.01
CA MET A 97 -10.57 2.27 0.82
C MET A 97 -10.35 1.31 1.99
N LEU A 98 -9.12 1.16 2.46
CA LEU A 98 -8.79 0.28 3.58
C LEU A 98 -9.36 0.80 4.91
N GLY A 99 -9.33 2.11 5.14
CA GLY A 99 -9.93 2.74 6.32
C GLY A 99 -11.45 2.54 6.35
N GLY A 100 -12.13 2.73 5.23
CA GLY A 100 -13.56 2.44 5.10
C GLY A 100 -13.87 0.96 5.36
N TRP A 101 -13.04 0.05 4.84
CA TRP A 101 -13.18 -1.38 5.10
C TRP A 101 -13.02 -1.71 6.58
N LYS A 102 -11.97 -1.20 7.23
CA LYS A 102 -11.74 -1.37 8.67
C LYS A 102 -12.92 -0.88 9.51
N LYS A 103 -13.45 0.30 9.19
CA LYS A 103 -14.63 0.87 9.88
C LYS A 103 -15.86 -0.03 9.73
N ASN A 104 -16.15 -0.49 8.51
CA ASN A 104 -17.26 -1.40 8.25
C ASN A 104 -17.16 -2.74 9.01
N LEU A 105 -15.95 -3.18 9.34
CA LEU A 105 -15.73 -4.35 10.19
C LEU A 105 -15.97 -4.01 11.68
N GLY A 106 -15.63 -2.81 12.13
CA GLY A 106 -15.87 -2.35 13.51
C GLY A 106 -17.35 -2.11 13.84
N ASP A 107 -18.09 -1.47 12.93
CA ASP A 107 -19.48 -1.01 13.16
C ASP A 107 -20.51 -2.16 13.20
N LYS A 108 -20.17 -3.38 12.77
CA LYS A 108 -21.02 -4.58 12.90
C LYS A 108 -20.93 -5.23 14.29
N THR A 109 -20.92 -4.42 15.33
CA THR A 109 -21.04 -4.88 16.72
C THR A 109 -22.38 -4.33 17.20
N PRO A 110 -23.34 -5.16 17.65
CA PRO A 110 -24.49 -4.59 18.34
C PRO A 110 -23.92 -3.93 19.59
N THR A 111 -23.93 -2.60 19.60
CA THR A 111 -23.79 -1.83 20.83
C THR A 111 -24.95 -2.29 21.70
N ASN A 112 -24.67 -3.19 22.64
CA ASN A 112 -25.64 -3.61 23.63
C ASN A 112 -26.00 -2.33 24.40
N LYS A 113 -27.22 -1.82 24.16
CA LYS A 113 -27.80 -0.73 24.94
C LYS A 113 -28.14 -1.24 26.33
#